data_AF-A0A0Q8R3B0-F1
#
_entry.id   AF-A0A0Q8R3B0-F1
#
_cell.length_a   1.000
_cell.length_b   1.000
_cell.length_c   1.000
_cell.angle_alpha   90.00
_cell.angle_beta   90.00
_cell.angle_gamma   90.00
#
_symmetry.space_group_name_H-M   'P 1'
#
loop_
_entity.id
_entity.type
_entity.pdbx_description
1 polymer ?
#
loop_
_entity_poly.entity_id
_entity_poly.type
_entity_poly.pdbx_seq_one_letter_code
_entity_poly.pdbx_strand_id
1 'polypeptide(L)'
;MRFIGLILLSLAAATPVAASVYKDFVGVWDARDATYRTEREALDARAKSAATRAVEALVMSAPEAPEDLVVALADAWSLSELVGRGQTLWALREHMAARPSAALSEAWMQGKVDELRRRQAEANMIERQIDILKGRDTVSVQHWIAALEQLSMMRGNISGAAAELALIDQNLRSYYRAQSQEPSGLAVTLWAGALDALRSATRRSQDDFQDWSATCARTGSCVRQ
;
A
#
# COMPACT_ATOMS: atom_id res chain seq x y z
N MET A 1 4.80 -68.95 -13.27
CA MET A 1 5.01 -67.54 -13.65
C MET A 1 4.01 -66.69 -12.87
N ARG A 2 4.47 -65.89 -11.90
CA ARG A 2 3.63 -64.92 -11.16
C ARG A 2 4.43 -63.62 -11.07
N PHE A 3 4.05 -62.63 -11.86
CA PHE A 3 4.49 -61.24 -11.71
C PHE A 3 3.42 -60.52 -10.88
N ILE A 4 3.74 -60.22 -9.63
CA ILE A 4 3.00 -59.25 -8.82
C ILE A 4 3.85 -57.97 -8.87
N GLY A 5 3.48 -57.06 -9.76
CA GLY A 5 4.07 -55.72 -9.84
C GLY A 5 3.53 -54.87 -8.69
N LEU A 6 4.40 -54.54 -7.73
CA LEU A 6 4.13 -53.55 -6.69
C LEU A 6 3.95 -52.17 -7.34
N ILE A 7 2.75 -51.61 -7.20
CA ILE A 7 2.51 -50.18 -7.40
C ILE A 7 3.10 -49.46 -6.18
N LEU A 8 4.29 -48.88 -6.35
CA LEU A 8 4.88 -47.95 -5.39
C LEU A 8 4.10 -46.63 -5.43
N LEU A 9 3.09 -46.50 -4.56
CA LEU A 9 2.55 -45.21 -4.16
C LEU A 9 3.69 -44.40 -3.53
N SER A 10 4.25 -43.48 -4.30
CA SER A 10 5.13 -42.44 -3.80
C SER A 10 4.27 -41.44 -3.02
N LEU A 11 3.95 -41.75 -1.76
CA LEU A 11 3.48 -40.73 -0.82
C LEU A 11 4.63 -39.73 -0.68
N ALA A 12 4.47 -38.57 -1.32
CA ALA A 12 5.32 -37.41 -1.08
C ALA A 12 5.14 -37.00 0.39
N ALA A 13 5.97 -37.58 1.26
CA ALA A 13 6.07 -37.18 2.64
C ALA A 13 6.53 -35.72 2.65
N ALA A 14 5.62 -34.80 2.99
CA ALA A 14 6.00 -33.44 3.30
C ALA A 14 7.03 -33.51 4.44
N THR A 15 8.29 -33.20 4.13
CA THR A 15 9.38 -33.24 5.12
C THR A 15 9.04 -32.32 6.30
N PRO A 16 9.23 -32.74 7.55
CA PRO A 16 8.82 -31.97 8.75
C PRO A 16 9.40 -30.55 8.80
N VAL A 17 10.54 -30.31 8.16
CA VAL A 17 11.18 -28.99 7.98
C VAL A 17 10.26 -28.02 7.23
N ALA A 18 9.61 -28.44 6.15
CA ALA A 18 8.77 -27.58 5.31
C ALA A 18 7.50 -27.10 6.04
N ALA A 19 6.94 -27.93 6.93
CA ALA A 19 5.78 -27.57 7.74
C ALA A 19 6.14 -26.55 8.82
N SER A 20 7.30 -26.68 9.47
CA SER A 20 7.80 -25.71 10.45
C SER A 20 8.06 -24.36 9.82
N VAL A 21 8.76 -24.32 8.69
CA VAL A 21 9.11 -23.08 7.97
C VAL A 21 7.86 -22.30 7.52
N TYR A 22 6.83 -23.00 7.05
CA TYR A 22 5.57 -22.36 6.69
C TYR A 22 4.83 -21.80 7.90
N LYS A 23 4.83 -22.52 9.03
CA LYS A 23 4.20 -22.03 10.28
C LYS A 23 4.90 -20.77 10.80
N ASP A 24 6.22 -20.73 10.77
CA ASP A 24 6.98 -19.55 11.20
C ASP A 24 6.70 -18.35 10.27
N PHE A 25 6.65 -18.59 8.96
CA PHE A 25 6.28 -17.58 7.97
C PHE A 25 4.87 -17.02 8.20
N VAL A 26 3.90 -17.88 8.53
CA VAL A 26 2.54 -17.49 8.93
C VAL A 26 2.55 -16.62 10.19
N GLY A 27 3.32 -17.01 11.21
CA GLY A 27 3.44 -16.24 12.45
C GLY A 27 3.86 -14.78 12.22
N VAL A 28 4.77 -14.53 11.26
CA VAL A 28 5.24 -13.17 10.95
C VAL A 28 4.15 -12.30 10.30
N TRP A 29 3.31 -12.84 9.40
CA TRP A 29 2.21 -12.04 8.87
C TRP A 29 1.05 -11.89 9.85
N ASP A 30 0.86 -12.81 10.81
CA ASP A 30 -0.24 -12.72 11.77
C ASP A 30 0.05 -11.63 12.79
N ALA A 31 1.31 -11.51 13.22
CA ALA A 31 1.77 -10.40 14.04
C ALA A 31 1.54 -9.05 13.35
N ARG A 32 1.88 -8.92 12.06
CA ARG A 32 1.66 -7.68 11.29
C ARG A 32 0.18 -7.32 11.14
N ASP A 33 -0.67 -8.28 10.82
CA ASP A 33 -2.12 -8.05 10.71
C ASP A 33 -2.74 -7.64 12.05
N ALA A 34 -2.29 -8.23 13.17
CA ALA A 34 -2.70 -7.79 14.50
C ALA A 34 -2.34 -6.31 14.73
N THR A 35 -1.10 -5.90 14.42
CA THR A 35 -0.68 -4.49 14.48
C THR A 35 -1.60 -3.60 13.64
N TYR A 36 -1.86 -3.96 12.38
CA TYR A 36 -2.70 -3.13 11.51
C TYR A 36 -4.14 -3.02 12.01
N ARG A 37 -4.70 -4.08 12.60
CA ARG A 37 -6.04 -4.01 13.19
C ARG A 37 -6.08 -3.09 14.41
N THR A 38 -5.06 -3.16 15.27
CA THR A 38 -5.01 -2.34 16.49
C THR A 38 -4.85 -0.84 16.20
N GLU A 39 -4.15 -0.47 15.13
CA GLU A 39 -3.94 0.93 14.77
C GLU A 39 -5.12 1.55 14.01
N ARG A 40 -5.93 0.72 13.35
CA ARG A 40 -6.94 1.18 12.39
C ARG A 40 -8.02 2.07 13.02
N GLU A 41 -8.56 1.68 14.17
CA GLU A 41 -9.66 2.42 14.80
C GLU A 41 -9.22 3.84 15.20
N ALA A 42 -8.01 3.98 15.73
CA ALA A 42 -7.47 5.29 16.11
C ALA A 42 -7.22 6.19 14.89
N LEU A 43 -6.68 5.63 13.80
CA LEU A 43 -6.47 6.39 12.56
C LEU A 43 -7.79 6.78 11.88
N ASP A 44 -8.79 5.89 11.90
CA ASP A 44 -10.11 6.16 11.34
C ASP A 44 -10.83 7.29 12.09
N ALA A 45 -10.79 7.25 13.43
CA ALA A 45 -11.35 8.31 14.26
C ALA A 45 -10.65 9.67 14.02
N ARG A 46 -9.32 9.67 13.92
CA ARG A 46 -8.53 10.87 13.60
C ARG A 46 -8.86 11.44 12.24
N ALA A 47 -8.84 10.61 11.19
CA ALA A 47 -9.12 11.03 9.82
C ALA A 47 -10.52 11.63 9.70
N LYS A 48 -11.54 10.98 10.28
CA LYS A 48 -12.92 11.52 10.31
C LYS A 48 -13.00 12.86 11.02
N SER A 49 -12.38 12.97 12.20
CA SER A 49 -12.40 14.21 12.98
C SER A 49 -11.70 15.36 12.24
N ALA A 50 -10.55 15.10 11.64
CA ALA A 50 -9.79 16.10 10.89
C ALA A 50 -10.53 16.54 9.62
N ALA A 51 -11.13 15.59 8.87
CA ALA A 51 -11.93 15.90 7.70
C ALA A 51 -13.12 16.82 8.04
N THR A 52 -13.85 16.52 9.11
CA THR A 52 -14.96 17.38 9.57
C THR A 52 -14.49 18.80 9.89
N ARG A 53 -13.39 18.94 10.66
CA ARG A 53 -12.83 20.27 11.00
C ARG A 53 -12.42 21.04 9.75
N ALA A 54 -11.73 20.40 8.81
CA ALA A 54 -11.30 21.05 7.57
C ALA A 54 -12.48 21.55 6.74
N VAL A 55 -13.55 20.75 6.61
CA VAL A 55 -14.77 21.17 5.90
C VAL A 55 -15.42 22.36 6.60
N GLU A 56 -15.61 22.30 7.92
CA GLU A 56 -16.21 23.40 8.69
C GLU A 56 -15.39 24.69 8.56
N ALA A 57 -14.08 24.61 8.76
CA ALA A 57 -13.17 25.76 8.66
C ALA A 57 -13.18 26.38 7.26
N LEU A 58 -13.15 25.56 6.20
CA LEU A 58 -13.17 26.05 4.81
C LEU A 58 -14.52 26.66 4.42
N VAL A 59 -15.65 26.07 4.85
CA VAL A 59 -16.99 26.61 4.59
C VAL A 59 -17.19 27.96 5.31
N MET A 60 -16.68 28.08 6.54
CA MET A 60 -16.77 29.30 7.33
C MET A 60 -15.70 30.34 6.98
N SER A 61 -14.78 30.04 6.05
CA SER A 61 -13.63 30.89 5.72
C SER A 61 -12.78 31.26 6.95
N ALA A 62 -12.61 30.31 7.86
CA ALA A 62 -11.86 30.50 9.09
C ALA A 62 -10.34 30.64 8.81
N PRO A 63 -9.60 31.47 9.59
CA PRO A 63 -8.16 31.65 9.41
C PRO A 63 -7.34 30.35 9.46
N GLU A 64 -7.77 29.38 10.27
CA GLU A 64 -7.16 28.06 10.48
C GLU A 64 -7.42 27.05 9.36
N ALA A 65 -8.32 27.36 8.40
CA ALA A 65 -8.74 26.43 7.36
C ALA A 65 -7.60 25.79 6.54
N PRO A 66 -6.50 26.50 6.19
CA PRO A 66 -5.37 25.86 5.51
C PRO A 66 -4.66 24.81 6.36
N GLU A 67 -4.53 25.04 7.67
CA GLU A 67 -3.85 24.12 8.58
C GLU A 67 -4.71 22.88 8.84
N ASP A 68 -6.00 23.05 9.10
CA ASP A 68 -6.93 21.93 9.25
C ASP A 68 -6.99 21.06 7.99
N LEU A 69 -6.93 21.67 6.79
CA LEU A 69 -6.85 20.93 5.53
C LEU A 69 -5.58 20.07 5.46
N VAL A 70 -4.41 20.60 5.82
CA VAL A 70 -3.16 19.83 5.83
C VAL A 70 -3.26 18.64 6.77
N VAL A 71 -3.79 18.85 7.98
CA VAL A 71 -3.99 17.79 8.98
C VAL A 71 -4.95 16.72 8.44
N ALA A 72 -6.09 17.13 7.87
CA ALA A 72 -7.05 16.20 7.27
C ALA A 72 -6.42 15.34 6.17
N LEU A 73 -5.66 15.95 5.25
CA LEU A 73 -4.98 15.22 4.19
C LEU A 73 -3.92 14.26 4.76
N ALA A 74 -3.18 14.66 5.80
CA ALA A 74 -2.15 13.82 6.43
C ALA A 74 -2.76 12.62 7.18
N ASP A 75 -3.88 12.80 7.87
CA ASP A 75 -4.59 11.71 8.53
C ASP A 75 -5.25 10.75 7.53
N ALA A 76 -5.84 11.28 6.45
CA ALA A 76 -6.39 10.46 5.35
C ALA A 76 -5.31 9.62 4.65
N TRP A 77 -4.13 10.20 4.43
CA TRP A 77 -2.94 9.48 3.97
C TRP A 77 -2.58 8.35 4.93
N SER A 78 -2.44 8.66 6.23
CA SER A 78 -1.94 7.71 7.23
C SER A 78 -2.87 6.51 7.40
N LEU A 79 -4.18 6.77 7.45
CA LEU A 79 -5.19 5.71 7.46
C LEU A 79 -5.07 4.84 6.21
N SER A 80 -4.95 5.46 5.03
CA SER A 80 -4.91 4.72 3.77
C SER A 80 -3.61 3.95 3.56
N GLU A 81 -2.50 4.44 4.11
CA GLU A 81 -1.22 3.72 4.18
C GLU A 81 -1.38 2.42 4.98
N LEU A 82 -2.02 2.48 6.15
CA LEU A 82 -2.34 1.30 6.94
C LEU A 82 -3.24 0.31 6.17
N VAL A 83 -4.26 0.83 5.47
CA VAL A 83 -5.16 0.02 4.63
C VAL A 83 -4.40 -0.65 3.49
N GLY A 84 -3.52 0.07 2.79
CA GLY A 84 -2.71 -0.47 1.70
C GLY A 84 -1.79 -1.59 2.16
N ARG A 85 -1.19 -1.46 3.35
CA ARG A 85 -0.43 -2.54 4.00
C ARG A 85 -1.30 -3.77 4.24
N GLY A 86 -2.43 -3.59 4.92
CA GLY A 86 -3.34 -4.70 5.25
C GLY A 86 -3.85 -5.46 4.02
N GLN A 87 -4.27 -4.74 2.97
CA GLN A 87 -4.74 -5.34 1.71
C GLN A 87 -3.66 -6.15 1.00
N THR A 88 -2.43 -5.61 0.96
CA THR A 88 -1.29 -6.29 0.33
C THR A 88 -0.89 -7.55 1.09
N LEU A 89 -0.88 -7.48 2.41
CA LEU A 89 -0.62 -8.63 3.27
C LEU A 89 -1.68 -9.71 3.10
N TRP A 90 -2.95 -9.33 3.00
CA TRP A 90 -4.04 -10.27 2.73
C TRP A 90 -3.88 -10.95 1.35
N ALA A 91 -3.55 -10.19 0.31
CA ALA A 91 -3.29 -10.74 -1.02
C ALA A 91 -2.10 -11.74 -1.03
N LEU A 92 -1.07 -11.50 -0.20
CA LEU A 92 0.01 -12.48 -0.02
C LEU A 92 -0.53 -13.79 0.58
N ARG A 93 -1.40 -13.72 1.58
CA ARG A 93 -1.96 -14.92 2.23
C ARG A 93 -2.72 -15.78 1.22
N GLU A 94 -3.52 -15.15 0.36
CA GLU A 94 -4.23 -15.84 -0.72
C GLU A 94 -3.25 -16.51 -1.68
N HIS A 95 -2.23 -15.79 -2.13
CA HIS A 95 -1.19 -16.31 -3.02
C HIS A 95 -0.47 -17.53 -2.39
N MET A 96 -0.13 -17.44 -1.11
CA MET A 96 0.62 -18.46 -0.38
C MET A 96 -0.23 -19.66 0.05
N ALA A 97 -1.56 -19.59 -0.01
CA ALA A 97 -2.45 -20.72 0.31
C ALA A 97 -2.15 -21.95 -0.57
N ALA A 98 -1.74 -21.72 -1.83
CA ALA A 98 -1.36 -22.77 -2.76
C ALA A 98 0.11 -23.24 -2.62
N ARG A 99 0.88 -22.66 -1.70
CA ARG A 99 2.33 -22.90 -1.52
C ARG A 99 3.11 -22.82 -2.84
N PRO A 100 3.06 -21.66 -3.52
CA PRO A 100 3.66 -21.48 -4.84
C PRO A 100 5.17 -21.67 -4.80
N SER A 101 5.76 -22.00 -5.95
CA SER A 101 7.21 -22.03 -6.11
C SER A 101 7.81 -20.62 -6.04
N ALA A 102 9.12 -20.52 -5.81
CA ALA A 102 9.83 -19.24 -5.78
C ALA A 102 9.59 -18.42 -7.07
N ALA A 103 9.63 -19.07 -8.24
CA ALA A 103 9.39 -18.41 -9.52
C ALA A 103 7.97 -17.83 -9.65
N LEU A 104 6.94 -18.55 -9.16
CA LEU A 104 5.57 -18.06 -9.16
C LEU A 104 5.39 -16.87 -8.21
N SER A 105 6.08 -16.89 -7.07
CA SER A 105 6.07 -15.76 -6.12
C SER A 105 6.81 -14.54 -6.64
N GLU A 106 7.90 -14.72 -7.39
CA GLU A 106 8.58 -13.62 -8.07
C GLU A 106 7.69 -12.99 -9.16
N ALA A 107 7.01 -13.81 -9.97
CA ALA A 107 6.07 -13.31 -10.97
C ALA A 107 4.88 -12.57 -10.33
N TRP A 108 4.39 -13.06 -9.18
CA TRP A 108 3.37 -12.37 -8.41
C TRP A 108 3.86 -11.01 -7.86
N MET A 109 5.08 -10.96 -7.32
CA MET A 109 5.70 -9.72 -6.84
C MET A 109 5.84 -8.69 -7.97
N GLN A 110 6.33 -9.11 -9.14
CA GLN A 110 6.41 -8.27 -10.34
C GLN A 110 5.03 -7.70 -10.70
N GLY A 111 4.00 -8.54 -10.75
CA GLY A 111 2.63 -8.12 -11.05
C GLY A 111 2.11 -7.08 -10.07
N LYS A 112 2.42 -7.22 -8.78
CA LYS A 112 2.06 -6.24 -7.74
C LYS A 112 2.81 -4.92 -7.89
N VAL A 113 4.10 -4.95 -8.20
CA VAL A 113 4.89 -3.73 -8.46
C VAL A 113 4.33 -2.98 -9.67
N ASP A 114 4.01 -3.68 -10.75
CA ASP A 114 3.43 -3.05 -11.94
C ASP A 114 2.02 -2.52 -11.69
N GLU A 115 1.22 -3.20 -10.86
CA GLU A 115 -0.05 -2.67 -10.36
C GLU A 115 0.14 -1.33 -9.63
N LEU A 116 1.11 -1.24 -8.71
CA LEU A 116 1.38 0.00 -7.99
C LEU A 116 1.88 1.12 -8.89
N ARG A 117 2.71 0.82 -9.90
CA ARG A 117 3.16 1.80 -10.90
C ARG A 117 1.98 2.38 -11.69
N ARG A 118 1.02 1.54 -12.10
CA ARG A 118 -0.20 1.99 -12.78
C ARG A 118 -1.04 2.89 -11.89
N ARG A 119 -1.26 2.48 -10.62
CA ARG A 119 -1.97 3.30 -9.64
C ARG A 119 -1.27 4.65 -9.40
N GLN A 120 0.06 4.66 -9.32
CA GLN A 120 0.82 5.92 -9.21
C GLN A 120 0.60 6.83 -10.43
N ALA A 121 0.61 6.26 -11.64
CA ALA A 121 0.33 7.04 -12.85
C ALA A 121 -1.09 7.62 -12.83
N GLU A 122 -2.08 6.84 -12.39
CA GLU A 122 -3.47 7.29 -12.22
C GLU A 122 -3.60 8.40 -11.17
N ALA A 123 -2.93 8.29 -10.02
CA ALA A 123 -2.89 9.34 -9.00
C ALA A 123 -2.35 10.65 -9.58
N ASN A 124 -1.27 10.57 -10.37
CA ASN A 124 -0.70 11.73 -11.05
C ASN A 124 -1.66 12.32 -12.11
N MET A 125 -2.54 11.52 -12.72
CA MET A 125 -3.58 12.04 -13.62
C MET A 125 -4.67 12.77 -12.85
N ILE A 126 -5.15 12.18 -11.74
CA ILE A 126 -6.18 12.77 -10.88
C ILE A 126 -5.69 14.10 -10.32
N GLU A 127 -4.44 14.17 -9.87
CA GLU A 127 -3.82 15.42 -9.42
C GLU A 127 -3.92 16.53 -10.47
N ARG A 128 -3.56 16.23 -11.73
CA ARG A 128 -3.69 17.21 -12.83
C ARG A 128 -5.14 17.62 -13.09
N GLN A 129 -6.11 16.75 -12.83
CA GLN A 129 -7.53 17.09 -12.93
C GLN A 129 -7.97 18.01 -11.80
N ILE A 130 -7.49 17.79 -10.57
CA ILE A 130 -7.76 18.64 -9.41
C ILE A 130 -7.19 20.04 -9.62
N ASP A 131 -5.98 20.16 -10.18
CA ASP A 131 -5.37 21.46 -10.52
C ASP A 131 -6.30 22.29 -11.44
N ILE A 132 -7.11 21.64 -12.29
CA ILE A 132 -8.05 22.28 -13.21
C ILE A 132 -9.39 22.65 -12.52
N LEU A 133 -9.79 21.94 -11.46
CA LEU A 133 -11.14 22.01 -10.89
C LEU A 133 -11.42 23.29 -10.08
N LYS A 134 -10.49 23.78 -9.25
CA LYS A 134 -10.74 25.00 -8.44
C LYS A 134 -10.56 26.33 -9.19
N GLY A 135 -10.05 26.27 -10.42
CA GLY A 135 -10.08 27.41 -11.36
C GLY A 135 -11.44 27.63 -12.02
N ARG A 136 -12.47 26.83 -11.68
CA ARG A 136 -13.83 26.96 -12.20
C ARG A 136 -14.76 27.35 -11.06
N ASP A 137 -15.41 28.51 -11.18
CA ASP A 137 -16.37 29.07 -10.21
C ASP A 137 -17.58 28.14 -9.90
N THR A 138 -17.73 27.03 -10.61
CA THR A 138 -18.86 26.09 -10.51
C THR A 138 -18.61 24.89 -9.60
N VAL A 139 -17.39 24.67 -9.09
CA VAL A 139 -17.09 23.52 -8.22
C VAL A 139 -17.32 23.91 -6.76
N SER A 140 -18.19 23.18 -6.05
CA SER A 140 -18.39 23.45 -4.62
C SER A 140 -17.15 23.09 -3.81
N VAL A 141 -16.90 23.86 -2.74
CA VAL A 141 -15.78 23.63 -1.80
C VAL A 141 -15.76 22.18 -1.30
N GLN A 142 -16.93 21.60 -1.03
CA GLN A 142 -17.06 20.20 -0.60
C GLN A 142 -16.58 19.20 -1.66
N HIS A 143 -16.94 19.39 -2.93
CA HIS A 143 -16.45 18.52 -4.01
C HIS A 143 -14.94 18.64 -4.21
N TRP A 144 -14.39 19.84 -4.07
CA TRP A 144 -12.95 20.05 -4.12
C TRP A 144 -12.24 19.32 -2.97
N ILE A 145 -12.68 19.49 -1.72
CA ILE A 145 -12.11 18.81 -0.55
C ILE A 145 -12.17 17.29 -0.72
N ALA A 146 -13.31 16.73 -1.15
CA ALA A 146 -13.46 15.30 -1.37
C ALA A 146 -12.48 14.76 -2.43
N ALA A 147 -12.22 15.52 -3.50
CA ALA A 147 -11.23 15.15 -4.50
C ALA A 147 -9.79 15.17 -3.94
N LEU A 148 -9.46 16.16 -3.09
CA LEU A 148 -8.15 16.21 -2.42
C LEU A 148 -7.95 15.02 -1.49
N GLU A 149 -8.97 14.72 -0.68
CA GLU A 149 -8.97 13.59 0.24
C GLU A 149 -8.80 12.28 -0.52
N GLN A 150 -9.56 12.07 -1.60
CA GLN A 150 -9.45 10.87 -2.43
C GLN A 150 -8.04 10.67 -2.99
N LEU A 151 -7.40 11.74 -3.50
CA LEU A 151 -6.02 11.65 -3.98
C LEU A 151 -5.04 11.33 -2.84
N SER A 152 -5.19 11.96 -1.69
CA SER A 152 -4.37 11.68 -0.51
C SER A 152 -4.48 10.23 -0.06
N MET A 153 -5.71 9.71 0.01
CA MET A 153 -6.00 8.31 0.35
C MET A 153 -5.38 7.35 -0.67
N MET A 154 -5.55 7.63 -1.96
CA MET A 154 -5.00 6.81 -3.03
C MET A 154 -3.48 6.70 -2.94
N ARG A 155 -2.79 7.82 -2.71
CA ARG A 155 -1.33 7.83 -2.56
C ARG A 155 -0.87 7.19 -1.25
N GLY A 156 -1.61 7.38 -0.16
CA GLY A 156 -1.40 6.65 1.09
C GLY A 156 -1.46 5.13 0.85
N ASN A 157 -2.50 4.64 0.17
CA ASN A 157 -2.65 3.24 -0.18
C ASN A 157 -1.47 2.70 -1.00
N ILE A 158 -1.00 3.45 -2.01
CA ILE A 158 0.17 3.09 -2.81
C ILE A 158 1.43 3.00 -1.94
N SER A 159 1.68 4.00 -1.09
CA SER A 159 2.81 4.04 -0.15
C SER A 159 2.79 2.83 0.79
N GLY A 160 1.63 2.53 1.35
CA GLY A 160 1.45 1.41 2.27
C GLY A 160 1.65 0.06 1.61
N ALA A 161 1.07 -0.13 0.43
CA ALA A 161 1.26 -1.35 -0.35
C ALA A 161 2.73 -1.53 -0.76
N ALA A 162 3.42 -0.47 -1.17
CA ALA A 162 4.83 -0.54 -1.51
C ALA A 162 5.70 -0.93 -0.30
N ALA A 163 5.44 -0.30 0.86
CA ALA A 163 6.12 -0.63 2.11
C ALA A 163 5.89 -2.09 2.52
N GLU A 164 4.67 -2.61 2.32
CA GLU A 164 4.36 -3.99 2.66
C GLU A 164 5.02 -4.98 1.70
N LEU A 165 5.00 -4.71 0.39
CA LEU A 165 5.70 -5.54 -0.59
C LEU A 165 7.19 -5.64 -0.29
N ALA A 166 7.82 -4.58 0.23
CA ALA A 166 9.25 -4.62 0.57
C ALA A 166 9.52 -5.59 1.73
N LEU A 167 8.65 -5.62 2.74
CA LEU A 167 8.71 -6.61 3.83
C LEU A 167 8.38 -8.02 3.32
N ILE A 168 7.41 -8.14 2.42
CA ILE A 168 7.03 -9.43 1.82
C ILE A 168 8.19 -10.02 1.02
N ASP A 169 8.91 -9.23 0.23
CA ASP A 169 10.11 -9.66 -0.50
C ASP A 169 11.14 -10.26 0.44
N GLN A 170 11.44 -9.59 1.56
CA GLN A 170 12.36 -10.08 2.58
C GLN A 170 11.90 -11.42 3.17
N ASN A 171 10.62 -11.52 3.53
CA ASN A 171 10.07 -12.73 4.14
C ASN A 171 10.05 -13.91 3.16
N LEU A 172 9.67 -13.68 1.88
CA LEU A 172 9.62 -14.72 0.85
C LEU A 172 11.00 -15.30 0.59
N ARG A 173 12.04 -14.47 0.53
CA ARG A 173 13.44 -14.93 0.41
C ARG A 173 13.82 -15.81 1.59
N SER A 174 13.52 -15.38 2.81
CA SER A 174 13.79 -16.19 4.01
C SER A 174 13.07 -17.54 3.96
N TYR A 175 11.80 -17.54 3.52
CA TYR A 175 10.99 -18.74 3.38
C TYR A 175 11.56 -19.73 2.35
N TYR A 176 11.88 -19.27 1.13
CA TYR A 176 12.37 -20.15 0.06
C TYR A 176 13.79 -20.65 0.30
N ARG A 177 14.65 -19.85 0.96
CA ARG A 177 15.96 -20.31 1.46
C ARG A 177 15.81 -21.44 2.46
N ALA A 178 14.93 -21.26 3.46
CA ALA A 178 14.69 -22.26 4.48
C ALA A 178 14.05 -23.55 3.92
N GLN A 179 13.33 -23.46 2.79
CA GLN A 179 12.80 -24.62 2.07
C GLN A 179 13.79 -25.33 1.16
N SER A 180 15.06 -24.91 1.08
CA SER A 180 16.06 -25.43 0.12
C SER A 180 15.65 -25.31 -1.35
N GLN A 181 14.71 -24.40 -1.68
CA GLN A 181 14.25 -24.15 -3.04
C GLN A 181 15.05 -23.03 -3.76
N GLU A 182 16.08 -22.48 -3.12
CA GLU A 182 17.09 -21.67 -3.81
C GLU A 182 18.27 -22.57 -4.21
N PRO A 183 18.46 -22.91 -5.51
CA PRO A 183 19.79 -23.24 -6.00
C PRO A 183 20.69 -22.06 -5.68
N SER A 184 21.84 -22.31 -5.07
CA SER A 184 22.89 -21.33 -4.81
C SER A 184 23.19 -20.50 -6.08
N GLY A 185 22.64 -19.28 -6.17
CA GLY A 185 22.98 -18.32 -7.22
C GLY A 185 21.84 -17.71 -8.05
N LEU A 186 20.56 -17.93 -7.73
CA LEU A 186 19.48 -17.20 -8.43
C LEU A 186 19.48 -15.71 -8.05
N ALA A 187 19.51 -14.87 -9.08
CA ALA A 187 19.63 -13.42 -9.01
C ALA A 187 18.63 -12.85 -8.00
N VAL A 188 19.17 -12.18 -6.99
CA VAL A 188 18.40 -11.36 -6.06
C VAL A 188 17.78 -10.23 -6.88
N THR A 189 16.54 -10.39 -7.35
CA THR A 189 15.77 -9.29 -7.92
C THR A 189 15.52 -8.30 -6.79
N LEU A 190 16.21 -7.16 -6.79
CA LEU A 190 16.17 -6.16 -5.71
C LEU A 190 14.86 -5.35 -5.77
N TRP A 191 13.73 -5.98 -5.44
CA TRP A 191 12.44 -5.29 -5.37
C TRP A 191 12.39 -4.23 -4.29
N ALA A 192 13.04 -4.47 -3.15
CA ALA A 192 13.11 -3.53 -2.03
C ALA A 192 13.52 -2.11 -2.47
N GLY A 193 14.59 -1.97 -3.26
CA GLY A 193 15.03 -0.65 -3.74
C GLY A 193 14.04 0.05 -4.65
N ALA A 194 13.37 -0.70 -5.54
CA ALA A 194 12.32 -0.15 -6.41
C ALA A 194 11.07 0.27 -5.63
N LEU A 195 10.70 -0.50 -4.60
CA LEU A 195 9.55 -0.24 -3.74
C LEU A 195 9.81 0.95 -2.80
N ASP A 196 11.03 1.07 -2.25
CA ASP A 196 11.47 2.22 -1.47
C ASP A 196 11.48 3.48 -2.34
N ALA A 197 12.02 3.40 -3.56
CA ALA A 197 12.01 4.51 -4.49
C ALA A 197 10.58 4.94 -4.87
N LEU A 198 9.68 3.99 -5.09
CA LEU A 198 8.26 4.28 -5.34
C LEU A 198 7.63 4.98 -4.14
N ARG A 199 7.78 4.41 -2.94
CA ARG A 199 7.26 4.99 -1.70
C ARG A 199 7.77 6.42 -1.48
N SER A 200 9.07 6.66 -1.64
CA SER A 200 9.67 7.99 -1.51
C SER A 200 9.15 8.96 -2.57
N ALA A 201 8.96 8.50 -3.81
CA ALA A 201 8.37 9.33 -4.86
C ALA A 201 6.91 9.70 -4.53
N THR A 202 6.10 8.72 -4.13
CA THR A 202 4.70 8.94 -3.72
C THR A 202 4.61 9.92 -2.55
N ARG A 203 5.52 9.80 -1.55
CA ARG A 203 5.55 10.71 -0.40
C ARG A 203 5.92 12.14 -0.80
N ARG A 204 6.97 12.32 -1.61
CA ARG A 204 7.33 13.66 -2.11
C ARG A 204 6.18 14.32 -2.86
N SER A 205 5.54 13.59 -3.78
CA SER A 205 4.37 14.12 -4.50
C SER A 205 3.22 14.49 -3.56
N GLN A 206 3.06 13.79 -2.43
CA GLN A 206 2.08 14.13 -1.41
C GLN A 206 2.42 15.41 -0.67
N ASP A 207 3.67 15.56 -0.22
CA ASP A 207 4.12 16.75 0.51
C ASP A 207 3.92 17.99 -0.39
N ASP A 208 4.39 17.93 -1.64
CA ASP A 208 4.20 19.00 -2.63
C ASP A 208 2.71 19.34 -2.85
N PHE A 209 1.86 18.32 -2.91
CA PHE A 209 0.42 18.48 -3.10
C PHE A 209 -0.29 19.07 -1.88
N GLN A 210 0.12 18.70 -0.66
CA GLN A 210 -0.42 19.25 0.58
C GLN A 210 -0.08 20.72 0.70
N ASP A 211 1.17 21.10 0.43
CA ASP A 211 1.63 22.49 0.47
C ASP A 211 0.90 23.36 -0.56
N TRP A 212 0.72 22.83 -1.78
CA TRP A 212 -0.08 23.50 -2.81
C TRP A 212 -1.55 23.66 -2.38
N SER A 213 -2.17 22.61 -1.84
CA SER A 213 -3.57 22.62 -1.40
C SER A 213 -3.80 23.65 -0.29
N ALA A 214 -2.87 23.75 0.67
CA ALA A 214 -2.89 24.73 1.74
C ALA A 214 -2.75 26.16 1.20
N THR A 215 -1.84 26.38 0.25
CA THR A 215 -1.65 27.69 -0.40
C THR A 215 -2.91 28.12 -1.15
N CYS A 216 -3.53 27.19 -1.85
CA CYS A 216 -4.78 27.36 -2.57
C CYS A 216 -5.98 27.61 -1.64
N ALA A 217 -6.01 27.01 -0.46
CA ALA A 217 -6.99 27.32 0.59
C ALA A 217 -6.78 28.74 1.15
N ARG A 218 -5.52 29.14 1.38
CA ARG A 218 -5.17 30.45 1.96
C ARG A 218 -5.41 31.63 1.03
N THR A 219 -5.03 31.49 -0.24
CA THR A 219 -4.98 32.61 -1.19
C THR A 219 -6.17 32.66 -2.14
N GLY A 220 -6.94 31.58 -2.24
CA GLY A 220 -7.92 31.37 -3.31
C GLY A 220 -7.31 31.14 -4.70
N SER A 221 -5.99 31.31 -4.85
CA SER A 221 -5.24 31.04 -6.09
C SER A 221 -4.63 29.65 -6.04
N CYS A 222 -4.95 28.82 -7.02
CA CYS A 222 -4.52 27.42 -7.07
C CYS A 222 -3.52 27.15 -8.19
N VAL A 223 -2.80 28.19 -8.63
CA VAL A 223 -1.73 28.08 -9.63
C VAL A 223 -0.49 27.48 -8.98
N ARG A 224 0.00 26.34 -9.49
CA ARG A 224 1.31 25.81 -9.10
C ARG A 224 2.40 26.74 -9.65
N GLN A 225 3.30 27.19 -8.77
CA GLN A 225 4.52 27.91 -9.15
C GLN A 225 5.59 26.94 -9.65
#